data_AF-K9HDN5-F1
#
_entry.id   AF-K9HDN5-F1
#
_cell.length_a   1.000
_cell.length_b   1.000
_cell.length_c   1.000
_cell.angle_alpha   90.00
_cell.angle_beta   90.00
_cell.angle_gamma   90.00
#
_symmetry.space_group_name_H-M   'P 1'
#
loop_
_entity.id
_entity.type
_entity.pdbx_description
1 polymer ?
#
loop_
_entity_poly.entity_id
_entity_poly.type
_entity_poly.pdbx_seq_one_letter_code
_entity_poly.pdbx_strand_id
1 'polypeptide(L)'
;MMTPATRAAAILLLGAGLGLAETAPARAVEPDWTMLDAMAEQAFLCEQASEKEYWSGVPRRMMAALEIRLACLEEVAATLAAEFYPSGAFGPGGMKARLGDLQAETGRLFGAIHTQPLPCTAHAHDAHAHACGPIYEVWARENTVAAVRAAVDAMIDRLKDQSPLHTP
;
A
#
# COMPACT_ATOMS: atom_id res chain seq x y z
N MET A 1 18.87 25.08 74.38
CA MET A 1 19.83 24.00 74.66
C MET A 1 20.16 23.31 73.34
N MET A 2 21.46 23.15 73.05
CA MET A 2 22.12 22.39 71.96
C MET A 2 21.92 22.79 70.48
N THR A 3 22.94 23.46 69.94
CA THR A 3 23.45 23.39 68.54
C THR A 3 24.32 22.12 68.36
N PRO A 4 25.08 21.93 67.26
CA PRO A 4 24.72 21.72 65.84
C PRO A 4 25.32 20.37 65.32
N ALA A 5 25.02 19.96 64.08
CA ALA A 5 25.85 18.96 63.38
C ALA A 5 25.95 19.24 61.89
N THR A 6 27.04 19.91 61.55
CA THR A 6 27.65 20.09 60.25
C THR A 6 28.05 18.74 59.64
N ARG A 7 27.74 18.50 58.37
CA ARG A 7 28.58 17.69 57.47
C ARG A 7 28.74 18.40 56.14
N ALA A 8 29.92 18.97 55.95
CA ALA A 8 30.47 19.36 54.66
C ALA A 8 31.16 18.15 54.02
N ALA A 9 31.03 17.99 52.71
CA ALA A 9 31.98 17.40 51.74
C ALA A 9 31.18 16.94 50.51
N ALA A 10 31.63 17.01 49.27
CA ALA A 10 32.71 17.72 48.59
C ALA A 10 32.36 17.58 47.09
N ILE A 11 32.77 18.58 46.32
CA ILE A 11 32.59 18.72 44.88
C ILE A 11 33.29 17.57 44.13
N LEU A 12 32.65 17.01 43.09
CA LEU A 12 33.35 16.51 41.91
C LEU A 12 32.57 16.92 40.65
N LEU A 13 33.05 18.00 40.04
CA LEU A 13 32.83 18.37 38.65
C LEU A 13 33.55 17.34 37.76
N LEU A 14 32.78 16.46 37.10
CA LEU A 14 33.19 15.72 35.91
C LEU A 14 32.04 15.89 34.91
N GLY A 15 32.20 16.28 33.66
CA GLY A 15 33.36 16.66 32.88
C GLY A 15 32.79 17.17 31.56
N ALA A 16 33.37 18.24 31.04
CA ALA A 16 33.10 18.71 29.69
C ALA A 16 33.43 17.59 28.69
N GLY A 17 32.48 17.31 27.79
CA GLY A 17 32.63 16.29 26.76
C GLY A 17 31.39 16.14 25.90
N LEU A 18 30.64 17.24 25.66
CA LEU A 18 29.71 17.27 24.53
C LEU A 18 30.57 17.44 23.27
N GLY A 19 31.20 16.34 22.87
CA GLY A 19 31.67 16.19 21.51
C GLY A 19 30.46 16.41 20.62
N LEU A 20 30.51 17.49 19.85
CA LEU A 20 29.71 17.63 18.64
C LEU A 20 30.05 16.39 17.81
N ALA A 21 29.22 15.36 17.91
CA ALA A 21 29.12 14.39 16.84
C ALA A 21 28.57 15.19 15.67
N GLU A 22 29.47 15.74 14.85
CA GLU A 22 29.19 16.01 13.45
C GLU A 22 28.70 14.68 12.88
N THR A 23 27.40 14.46 12.93
CA THR A 23 26.74 13.55 12.02
C THR A 23 27.01 14.13 10.64
N ALA A 24 28.08 13.66 10.00
CA ALA A 24 28.29 13.85 8.58
C ALA A 24 26.93 13.60 7.93
N PRO A 25 26.39 14.54 7.12
CA PRO A 25 25.09 14.35 6.50
C PRO A 25 25.15 12.99 5.81
N ALA A 26 24.30 12.06 6.25
CA ALA A 26 24.18 10.78 5.60
C ALA A 26 23.95 11.11 4.13
N ARG A 27 24.92 10.77 3.29
CA ARG A 27 24.86 11.03 1.86
C ARG A 27 23.56 10.39 1.41
N ALA A 28 22.59 11.21 1.04
CA ALA A 28 21.29 10.72 0.61
C ALA A 28 21.59 9.72 -0.51
N VAL A 29 21.24 8.45 -0.27
CA VAL A 29 21.34 7.44 -1.32
C VAL A 29 20.40 7.93 -2.40
N GLU A 30 20.95 8.20 -3.58
CA GLU A 30 20.17 8.65 -4.71
C GLU A 30 19.22 7.51 -5.10
N PRO A 31 17.91 7.77 -5.23
CA PRO A 31 16.96 6.74 -5.60
C PRO A 31 17.30 6.14 -6.97
N ASP A 32 17.09 4.83 -7.14
CA ASP A 32 17.27 4.19 -8.43
C ASP A 32 16.10 4.49 -9.37
N TRP A 33 16.19 5.59 -10.11
CA TRP A 33 15.17 5.99 -11.09
C TRP A 33 14.96 4.97 -12.22
N THR A 34 15.94 4.11 -12.52
CA THR A 34 15.74 3.05 -13.52
C THR A 34 14.76 1.98 -13.02
N MET A 35 14.71 1.76 -11.70
CA MET A 35 13.70 0.92 -11.06
C MET A 35 12.30 1.51 -11.22
N LEU A 36 12.14 2.84 -11.16
CA LEU A 36 10.85 3.50 -11.33
C LEU A 36 10.26 3.25 -12.73
N ASP A 37 11.09 3.33 -13.77
CA ASP A 37 10.69 2.98 -15.13
C ASP A 37 10.29 1.51 -15.25
N ALA A 38 11.10 0.61 -14.69
CA ALA A 38 10.81 -0.83 -14.69
C ALA A 38 9.51 -1.16 -13.93
N MET A 39 9.22 -0.47 -12.83
CA MET A 39 7.98 -0.66 -12.07
C MET A 39 6.75 -0.13 -12.80
N ALA A 40 6.88 0.96 -13.55
CA ALA A 40 5.80 1.45 -14.40
C ALA A 40 5.47 0.45 -15.53
N GLU A 41 6.49 -0.13 -16.16
CA GLU A 41 6.31 -1.21 -17.13
C GLU A 41 5.70 -2.45 -16.48
N GLN A 42 6.20 -2.86 -15.32
CA GLN A 42 5.69 -4.02 -14.58
C GLN A 42 4.21 -3.85 -14.23
N ALA A 43 3.78 -2.67 -13.78
CA ALA A 43 2.37 -2.38 -13.51
C ALA A 43 1.51 -2.59 -14.76
N PHE A 44 1.97 -2.16 -15.93
CA PHE A 44 1.29 -2.40 -17.21
C PHE A 44 1.27 -3.91 -17.58
N LEU A 45 2.37 -4.64 -17.34
CA LEU A 45 2.44 -6.07 -17.61
C LEU A 45 1.56 -6.92 -16.66
N CYS A 46 1.30 -6.45 -15.43
CA CYS A 46 0.40 -7.12 -14.50
C CYS A 46 -0.99 -7.37 -15.12
N GLU A 47 -1.50 -6.45 -15.94
CA GLU A 47 -2.81 -6.56 -16.59
C GLU A 47 -2.82 -7.57 -17.74
N GLN A 48 -1.73 -7.61 -18.53
CA GLN A 48 -1.59 -8.50 -19.67
C GLN A 48 -1.40 -9.97 -19.29
N ALA A 49 -0.69 -10.24 -18.19
CA ALA A 49 -0.32 -11.60 -17.78
C ALA A 49 -1.52 -12.55 -17.57
N SER A 50 -2.69 -12.02 -17.23
CA SER A 50 -3.92 -12.80 -17.00
C SER A 50 -5.08 -12.42 -17.92
N GLU A 51 -4.81 -11.65 -19.00
CA GLU A 51 -5.83 -11.12 -19.90
C GLU A 51 -6.70 -12.21 -20.55
N LYS A 52 -6.08 -13.30 -21.03
CA LYS A 52 -6.81 -14.43 -21.62
C LYS A 52 -7.82 -15.05 -20.65
N GLU A 53 -7.44 -15.18 -19.38
CA GLU A 53 -8.29 -15.78 -18.34
C GLU A 53 -9.44 -14.83 -17.95
N TYR A 54 -9.16 -13.54 -17.89
CA TYR A 54 -10.15 -12.50 -17.67
C TYR A 54 -11.20 -12.43 -18.79
N TRP A 55 -10.81 -12.53 -20.06
CA TRP A 55 -11.77 -12.51 -21.18
C TRP A 55 -12.44 -13.86 -21.46
N SER A 56 -12.28 -14.87 -20.59
CA SER A 56 -12.86 -16.20 -20.79
C SER A 56 -14.39 -16.25 -20.65
N GLY A 57 -15.01 -15.24 -20.02
CA GLY A 57 -16.43 -15.22 -19.68
C GLY A 57 -16.84 -16.23 -18.60
N VAL A 58 -15.88 -16.93 -17.98
CA VAL A 58 -16.11 -17.90 -16.90
C VAL A 58 -15.76 -17.24 -15.56
N PRO A 59 -16.74 -16.91 -14.69
CA PRO A 59 -16.51 -16.08 -13.50
C PRO A 59 -15.37 -16.57 -12.60
N ARG A 60 -15.22 -17.89 -12.39
CA ARG A 60 -14.12 -18.44 -11.58
C ARG A 60 -12.74 -18.14 -12.18
N ARG A 61 -12.60 -18.20 -13.51
CA ARG A 61 -11.33 -17.91 -14.21
C ARG A 61 -11.05 -16.42 -14.20
N MET A 62 -12.09 -15.60 -14.37
CA MET A 62 -12.00 -14.14 -14.25
C MET A 62 -11.53 -13.72 -12.85
N MET A 63 -12.13 -14.29 -11.79
CA MET A 63 -11.69 -14.06 -10.42
C MET A 63 -10.21 -14.41 -10.23
N ALA A 64 -9.78 -15.60 -10.65
CA ALA A 64 -8.38 -16.00 -10.56
C ALA A 64 -7.44 -15.04 -11.31
N ALA A 65 -7.85 -14.53 -12.48
CA ALA A 65 -7.10 -13.53 -13.22
C ALA A 65 -6.95 -12.21 -12.46
N LEU A 66 -8.01 -11.77 -11.77
CA LEU A 66 -8.01 -10.57 -10.94
C LEU A 66 -7.16 -10.73 -9.68
N GLU A 67 -7.14 -11.90 -9.04
CA GLU A 67 -6.24 -12.19 -7.91
C GLU A 67 -4.77 -12.08 -8.31
N ILE A 68 -4.41 -12.63 -9.47
CA ILE A 68 -3.04 -12.55 -10.00
C ILE A 68 -2.66 -11.09 -10.27
N ARG A 69 -3.56 -10.32 -10.89
CA ARG A 69 -3.35 -8.88 -11.13
C ARG A 69 -3.13 -8.11 -9.84
N LEU A 70 -3.99 -8.35 -8.85
CA LEU A 70 -3.94 -7.67 -7.56
C LEU A 70 -2.61 -7.93 -6.85
N ALA A 71 -2.21 -9.19 -6.73
CA ALA A 71 -0.93 -9.56 -6.11
C ALA A 71 0.28 -8.94 -6.83
N CYS A 72 0.24 -8.89 -8.17
CA CYS A 72 1.28 -8.25 -8.96
C CYS A 72 1.39 -6.74 -8.67
N LEU A 73 0.26 -6.03 -8.64
CA LEU A 73 0.22 -4.59 -8.33
C LEU A 73 0.64 -4.29 -6.90
N GLU A 74 0.31 -5.16 -5.94
CA GLU A 74 0.75 -5.01 -4.55
C GLU A 74 2.27 -5.07 -4.41
N GLU A 75 2.92 -5.99 -5.11
CA GLU A 75 4.38 -6.09 -5.09
C GLU A 75 5.04 -4.89 -5.78
N VAL A 76 4.43 -4.36 -6.85
CA VAL A 76 4.89 -3.10 -7.47
C VAL A 76 4.81 -1.95 -6.46
N ALA A 77 3.66 -1.75 -5.81
CA ALA A 77 3.49 -0.71 -4.80
C ALA A 77 4.45 -0.87 -3.62
N ALA A 78 4.65 -2.09 -3.13
CA ALA A 78 5.58 -2.38 -2.04
C ALA A 78 7.04 -2.10 -2.42
N THR A 79 7.42 -2.43 -3.65
CA THR A 79 8.77 -2.17 -4.18
C THR A 79 9.02 -0.67 -4.32
N LEU A 80 8.09 0.06 -4.94
CA LEU A 80 8.16 1.53 -5.04
C LEU A 80 8.22 2.19 -3.66
N ALA A 81 7.43 1.70 -2.71
CA ALA A 81 7.43 2.21 -1.34
C ALA A 81 8.77 1.99 -0.63
N ALA A 82 9.40 0.83 -0.82
CA ALA A 82 10.67 0.50 -0.19
C ALA A 82 11.84 1.34 -0.74
N GLU A 83 11.83 1.64 -2.03
CA GLU A 83 12.89 2.39 -2.70
C GLU A 83 12.74 3.91 -2.52
N PHE A 84 11.55 4.45 -2.76
CA PHE A 84 11.37 5.89 -2.94
C PHE A 84 10.80 6.63 -1.72
N TYR A 85 10.42 5.91 -0.66
CA TYR A 85 9.82 6.51 0.52
C TYR A 85 10.59 6.15 1.80
N PRO A 86 10.62 7.04 2.80
CA PRO A 86 11.17 6.70 4.11
C PRO A 86 10.44 5.48 4.71
N SER A 87 11.18 4.66 5.48
CA SER A 87 10.65 3.41 6.06
C SER A 87 9.39 3.56 6.93
N GLY A 88 9.14 4.76 7.47
CA GLY A 88 7.96 5.08 8.27
C GLY A 88 6.82 5.78 7.52
N ALA A 89 6.96 6.07 6.22
CA ALA A 89 6.02 6.91 5.46
C ALA A 89 4.57 6.38 5.46
N PHE A 90 4.42 5.06 5.52
CA PHE A 90 3.12 4.38 5.48
C PHE A 90 2.63 3.90 6.86
N GLY A 91 3.36 4.22 7.94
CA GLY A 91 3.03 3.78 9.29
C GLY A 91 3.30 2.30 9.56
N PRO A 92 2.76 1.74 10.65
CA PRO A 92 2.97 0.34 11.05
C PRO A 92 2.58 -0.65 9.95
N GLY A 93 3.47 -1.62 9.66
CA GLY A 93 3.26 -2.62 8.61
C GLY A 93 3.54 -2.13 7.18
N GLY A 94 3.87 -0.85 7.00
CA GLY A 94 4.30 -0.29 5.74
C GLY A 94 3.22 -0.33 4.65
N MET A 95 3.66 -0.22 3.39
CA MET A 95 2.76 -0.18 2.24
C MET A 95 1.86 -1.43 2.13
N LYS A 96 2.41 -2.63 2.38
CA LYS A 96 1.62 -3.88 2.32
C LYS A 96 0.43 -3.87 3.27
N ALA A 97 0.57 -3.33 4.48
CA ALA A 97 -0.55 -3.19 5.42
C ALA A 97 -1.61 -2.22 4.89
N ARG A 98 -1.20 -1.07 4.32
CA ARG A 98 -2.13 -0.09 3.73
C ARG A 98 -2.88 -0.63 2.52
N LEU A 99 -2.24 -1.45 1.70
CA LEU A 99 -2.88 -2.14 0.59
C LEU A 99 -3.87 -3.20 1.09
N GLY A 100 -3.53 -3.94 2.15
CA GLY A 100 -4.46 -4.85 2.80
C GLY A 100 -5.71 -4.15 3.36
N ASP A 101 -5.53 -3.00 4.01
CA ASP A 101 -6.65 -2.18 4.49
C ASP A 101 -7.51 -1.66 3.33
N LEU A 102 -6.87 -1.16 2.26
CA LEU A 102 -7.57 -0.69 1.06
C LEU A 102 -8.40 -1.81 0.44
N GLN A 103 -7.85 -3.02 0.31
CA GLN A 103 -8.58 -4.18 -0.20
C GLN A 103 -9.75 -4.58 0.69
N ALA A 104 -9.56 -4.59 2.01
CA ALA A 104 -10.62 -4.92 2.95
C ALA A 104 -11.79 -3.93 2.81
N GLU A 105 -11.49 -2.63 2.76
CA GLU A 105 -12.52 -1.60 2.64
C GLU A 105 -13.19 -1.57 1.27
N THR A 106 -12.42 -1.66 0.19
CA THR A 106 -12.98 -1.71 -1.18
C THR A 106 -13.75 -3.00 -1.43
N GLY A 107 -13.25 -4.15 -0.96
CA GLY A 107 -13.95 -5.43 -1.01
C GLY A 107 -15.29 -5.39 -0.27
N ARG A 108 -15.31 -4.78 0.93
CA ARG A 108 -16.56 -4.56 1.69
C ARG A 108 -17.54 -3.65 0.94
N LEU A 109 -17.06 -2.51 0.46
CA LEU A 109 -17.88 -1.50 -0.22
C LEU A 109 -18.45 -2.02 -1.54
N PHE A 110 -17.58 -2.49 -2.43
CA PHE A 110 -17.98 -2.96 -3.77
C PHE A 110 -18.69 -4.31 -3.71
N GLY A 111 -18.34 -5.16 -2.73
CA GLY A 111 -19.12 -6.36 -2.42
C GLY A 111 -20.57 -6.00 -2.12
N ALA A 112 -20.83 -5.02 -1.25
CA ALA A 112 -22.19 -4.57 -0.96
C ALA A 112 -22.89 -3.95 -2.19
N ILE A 113 -22.20 -3.04 -2.92
CA ILE A 113 -22.76 -2.35 -4.09
C ILE A 113 -23.25 -3.33 -5.15
N HIS A 114 -22.45 -4.35 -5.47
CA HIS A 114 -22.73 -5.25 -6.58
C HIS A 114 -23.58 -6.45 -6.18
N THR A 115 -23.43 -6.96 -4.95
CA THR A 115 -24.05 -8.25 -4.58
C THR A 115 -25.28 -8.11 -3.68
N GLN A 116 -25.48 -6.95 -3.04
CA GLN A 116 -26.57 -6.71 -2.09
C GLN A 116 -27.63 -5.64 -2.46
N PRO A 117 -27.78 -5.16 -3.72
CA PRO A 117 -28.84 -4.18 -3.97
C PRO A 117 -30.24 -4.81 -3.83
N LEU A 118 -31.24 -3.99 -3.47
CA LEU A 118 -32.62 -4.45 -3.20
C LEU A 118 -33.20 -5.37 -4.31
N PRO A 119 -33.04 -5.10 -5.62
CA PRO A 119 -33.50 -6.01 -6.67
C PRO A 119 -32.87 -7.41 -6.62
N CYS A 120 -31.63 -7.54 -6.14
CA CYS A 120 -30.93 -8.82 -5.98
C CYS A 120 -31.40 -9.62 -4.76
N THR A 121 -32.08 -8.95 -3.82
CA THR A 121 -32.58 -9.54 -2.57
C THR A 121 -34.10 -9.70 -2.57
N ALA A 122 -34.82 -8.92 -3.40
CA ALA A 122 -36.27 -8.92 -3.54
C ALA A 122 -36.86 -10.26 -4.01
N HIS A 123 -36.03 -11.12 -4.60
CA HIS A 123 -36.44 -12.44 -5.05
C HIS A 123 -35.93 -13.58 -4.15
N ALA A 124 -35.28 -13.33 -3.00
CA ALA A 124 -34.61 -14.34 -2.17
C ALA A 124 -35.48 -15.53 -1.67
N HIS A 125 -36.79 -15.52 -1.93
CA HIS A 125 -37.72 -16.64 -1.69
C HIS A 125 -37.89 -17.59 -2.89
N ASP A 126 -37.39 -17.24 -4.08
CA ASP A 126 -37.28 -18.15 -5.22
C ASP A 126 -35.96 -18.92 -5.12
N ALA A 127 -36.00 -20.25 -5.23
CA ALA A 127 -34.81 -21.12 -5.20
C ALA A 127 -33.80 -20.86 -6.34
N HIS A 128 -34.13 -19.93 -7.25
CA HIS A 128 -33.28 -19.48 -8.36
C HIS A 128 -32.85 -18.01 -8.24
N ALA A 129 -33.36 -17.29 -7.26
CA ALA A 129 -33.01 -15.91 -6.97
C ALA A 129 -31.96 -15.85 -5.87
N HIS A 130 -30.82 -16.47 -6.18
CA HIS A 130 -29.62 -16.21 -5.42
C HIS A 130 -29.18 -14.77 -5.68
N ALA A 131 -28.56 -14.16 -4.66
CA ALA A 131 -27.83 -12.89 -4.76
C ALA A 131 -27.24 -12.70 -6.16
N CYS A 132 -27.40 -11.51 -6.73
CA CYS A 132 -26.89 -11.13 -8.04
C CYS A 132 -25.60 -11.89 -8.35
N GLY A 133 -25.68 -12.81 -9.33
CA GLY A 133 -24.86 -14.02 -9.40
C GLY A 133 -23.34 -13.82 -9.52
N PRO A 134 -22.56 -14.89 -9.78
CA PRO A 134 -21.09 -14.86 -9.70
C PRO A 134 -20.37 -13.77 -10.50
N ILE A 135 -21.00 -13.23 -11.56
CA ILE A 135 -20.43 -12.11 -12.33
C ILE A 135 -20.38 -10.79 -11.54
N TYR A 136 -21.27 -10.59 -10.56
CA TYR A 136 -21.25 -9.39 -9.72
C TYR A 136 -20.12 -9.42 -8.69
N GLU A 137 -19.72 -10.61 -8.23
CA GLU A 137 -18.51 -10.78 -7.41
C GLU A 137 -17.25 -10.43 -8.21
N VAL A 138 -17.22 -10.78 -9.50
CA VAL A 138 -16.15 -10.37 -10.42
C VAL A 138 -16.09 -8.85 -10.53
N TRP A 139 -17.21 -8.17 -10.76
CA TRP A 139 -17.25 -6.70 -10.83
C TRP A 139 -16.87 -6.02 -9.52
N ALA A 140 -17.26 -6.60 -8.37
CA ALA A 140 -16.80 -6.12 -7.08
C ALA A 140 -15.27 -6.22 -6.95
N ARG A 141 -14.68 -7.33 -7.42
CA ARG A 141 -13.24 -7.54 -7.40
C ARG A 141 -12.50 -6.64 -8.39
N GLU A 142 -13.06 -6.39 -9.58
CA GLU A 142 -12.52 -5.43 -10.56
C GLU A 142 -12.35 -4.04 -9.94
N ASN A 143 -13.35 -3.57 -9.18
CA ASN A 143 -13.26 -2.27 -8.50
C ASN A 143 -12.18 -2.24 -7.41
N THR A 144 -11.94 -3.37 -6.72
CA THR A 144 -10.83 -3.49 -5.76
C THR A 144 -9.47 -3.42 -6.48
N VAL A 145 -9.32 -4.14 -7.60
CA VAL A 145 -8.09 -4.09 -8.42
C VAL A 145 -7.87 -2.68 -8.96
N ALA A 146 -8.92 -2.00 -9.44
CA ALA A 146 -8.83 -0.64 -9.95
C ALA A 146 -8.39 0.37 -8.87
N ALA A 147 -8.86 0.20 -7.62
CA ALA A 147 -8.41 1.04 -6.51
C ALA A 147 -6.92 0.88 -6.20
N VAL A 148 -6.42 -0.36 -6.21
CA VAL A 148 -4.98 -0.63 -6.03
C VAL A 148 -4.16 -0.12 -7.21
N ARG A 149 -4.64 -0.30 -8.44
CA ARG A 149 -4.02 0.26 -9.65
C ARG A 149 -3.88 1.78 -9.55
N ALA A 150 -4.96 2.47 -9.18
CA ALA A 150 -4.94 3.93 -9.03
C ALA A 150 -3.94 4.39 -7.96
N ALA A 151 -3.75 3.61 -6.88
CA ALA A 151 -2.72 3.90 -5.90
C ALA A 151 -1.29 3.76 -6.47
N VAL A 152 -1.04 2.70 -7.25
CA VAL A 152 0.24 2.48 -7.95
C VAL A 152 0.52 3.62 -8.94
N ASP A 153 -0.46 3.98 -9.77
CA ASP A 153 -0.32 5.07 -10.75
C ASP A 153 -0.05 6.40 -10.04
N ALA A 154 -0.77 6.70 -8.96
CA ALA A 154 -0.53 7.91 -8.18
C ALA A 154 0.90 7.98 -7.60
N MET A 155 1.48 6.83 -7.18
CA MET A 155 2.87 6.79 -6.75
C MET A 155 3.83 7.06 -7.90
N ILE A 156 3.61 6.39 -9.04
CA ILE A 156 4.45 6.54 -10.24
C ILE A 156 4.40 7.98 -10.73
N ASP A 157 3.22 8.57 -10.92
CA ASP A 157 3.05 9.94 -11.38
C ASP A 157 3.72 10.94 -10.41
N ARG A 158 3.55 10.72 -9.10
CA ARG A 158 4.18 11.59 -8.09
C ARG A 158 5.70 11.56 -8.16
N LEU A 159 6.28 10.39 -8.46
CA LEU A 159 7.72 10.16 -8.52
C LEU A 159 8.33 10.51 -9.88
N LYS A 160 7.64 10.23 -11.00
CA LYS A 160 8.15 10.48 -12.36
C LYS A 160 7.91 11.91 -12.81
N ASP A 161 6.68 12.39 -12.66
CA ASP A 161 6.25 13.63 -13.30
C ASP A 161 6.32 14.84 -12.36
N GLN A 162 6.23 14.58 -11.05
CA GLN A 162 6.14 15.64 -10.05
C GLN A 162 7.37 15.71 -9.13
N SER A 163 8.33 14.79 -9.26
CA SER A 163 9.57 14.83 -8.49
C SER A 163 10.55 15.81 -9.13
N PRO A 164 11.05 16.83 -8.39
CA PRO A 164 12.10 17.70 -8.90
C PRO A 164 13.45 16.97 -9.06
N LEU A 165 13.56 15.74 -8.57
CA LEU A 165 14.76 14.91 -8.66
C LEU A 165 14.75 13.97 -9.88
N HIS A 166 13.58 13.75 -10.48
CA HIS A 166 13.43 12.96 -11.70
C HIS A 166 13.33 13.93 -12.88
N THR A 167 14.48 14.46 -13.31
CA THR A 167 14.58 15.27 -14.53
C THR A 167 14.79 14.36 -15.74
N PRO A 168 14.03 14.52 -16.84
CA PRO A 168 14.24 13.77 -18.08
C PRO A 168 15.64 13.96 -18.70
#